data_AF-A0A4Q5EVN0-F1
#
_entry.id   AF-A0A4Q5EVN0-F1
#
_cell.length_a   1.000
_cell.length_b   1.000
_cell.length_c   1.000
_cell.angle_alpha   90.00
_cell.angle_beta   90.00
_cell.angle_gamma   90.00
#
_symmetry.space_group_name_H-M   'P 1'
#
loop_
_entity.id
_entity.type
_entity.pdbx_description
1 polymer ?
#
loop_
_entity_poly.entity_id
_entity_poly.type
_entity_poly.pdbx_seq_one_letter_code
_entity_poly.pdbx_strand_id
1 'polypeptide(L)'
;MDTGNNTAGKTAPERYVSEKAFEELPDTFQKLAELLGEDQFELVAVNDEKDPQDQKAASESAFSEAIAEKSDDNMYRVDSYVKNGEIRLVYLMNDAVESFLVFGNARMTGVYKPDYEGEILADLSRQGREYILVVHQDDSVVTLFFETLSLEKHLYDYSRIGHFWVEGYEYLRQLEYRLAILRDKYDYIGGDSCNALEEKLSALVEFPPLNYCCYPAVPEKYIVPRENPWIPSEKAFEVMGEIARQAGDRTFVRWLEIYRKLPFKWVARKLAGMLHRTKHIQVTMCLSEKLREASSGYGNRSFGKEADEELRVLTEKARTKQAELNEQGMGSEVLREEPFTIARDSLGFKVYLMKWNKGRKDCTVEIEEI
;
A
#
# COMPACT_ATOMS: atom_id res chain seq x y z
N MET A 1 -24.46 -30.88 -54.10
CA MET A 1 -23.83 -29.58 -53.85
C MET A 1 -23.96 -29.34 -52.36
N ASP A 2 -22.87 -29.61 -51.66
CA ASP A 2 -22.73 -29.54 -50.22
C ASP A 2 -22.32 -28.12 -49.84
N THR A 3 -23.08 -27.46 -48.96
CA THR A 3 -22.66 -26.19 -48.34
C THR A 3 -22.55 -26.43 -46.85
N GLY A 4 -21.37 -26.85 -46.42
CA GLY A 4 -21.02 -27.09 -45.04
C GLY A 4 -20.92 -25.78 -44.24
N ASN A 5 -21.66 -25.74 -43.14
CA ASN A 5 -21.47 -24.81 -42.03
C ASN A 5 -20.12 -25.09 -41.36
N ASN A 6 -19.19 -24.15 -41.45
CA ASN A 6 -18.00 -24.11 -40.59
C ASN A 6 -18.20 -23.04 -39.51
N THR A 7 -18.85 -23.42 -38.42
CA THR A 7 -18.72 -22.75 -37.12
C THR A 7 -17.41 -23.22 -36.50
N ALA A 8 -16.29 -22.58 -36.87
CA ALA A 8 -15.04 -22.75 -36.16
C ALA A 8 -15.16 -21.97 -34.83
N GLY A 9 -15.17 -22.72 -33.73
CA GLY A 9 -15.15 -22.16 -32.39
C GLY A 9 -13.90 -21.30 -32.20
N LYS A 10 -14.11 -20.03 -31.88
CA LYS A 10 -13.10 -19.19 -31.23
C LYS A 10 -13.00 -19.67 -29.79
N THR A 11 -12.17 -20.67 -29.54
CA THR A 11 -11.59 -20.89 -28.22
C THR A 11 -10.76 -19.65 -27.88
N ALA A 12 -11.07 -19.01 -26.75
CA ALA A 12 -10.22 -18.00 -26.16
C ALA A 12 -8.80 -18.58 -25.97
N PRO A 13 -7.73 -17.80 -26.20
CA PRO A 13 -6.38 -18.29 -25.96
C PRO A 13 -6.27 -18.70 -24.48
N GLU A 14 -5.75 -19.91 -24.26
CA GLU A 14 -5.33 -20.36 -22.93
C GLU A 14 -4.37 -19.30 -22.35
N ARG A 15 -4.53 -18.95 -21.07
CA ARG A 15 -3.61 -18.05 -20.35
C ARG A 15 -2.19 -18.63 -20.47
N TYR A 16 -1.37 -18.09 -21.37
CA TYR A 16 0.03 -18.49 -21.50
C TYR A 16 0.90 -17.63 -20.58
N VAL A 17 0.65 -17.70 -19.27
CA VAL A 17 1.76 -17.56 -18.31
C VAL A 17 2.32 -18.96 -18.22
N SER A 18 3.51 -19.20 -18.78
CA SER A 18 4.20 -20.46 -18.56
C SER A 18 4.64 -20.50 -17.10
N GLU A 19 3.76 -20.91 -16.17
CA GLU A 19 4.07 -21.07 -14.73
C GLU A 19 5.36 -21.88 -14.55
N LYS A 20 5.55 -22.91 -15.39
CA LYS A 20 6.77 -23.73 -15.45
C LYS A 20 8.06 -22.97 -15.74
N ALA A 21 8.01 -21.82 -16.42
CA ALA A 21 9.20 -21.02 -16.71
C ALA A 21 9.67 -20.23 -15.48
N PHE A 22 8.77 -19.97 -14.52
CA PHE A 22 9.02 -19.16 -13.33
C PHE A 22 9.24 -19.98 -12.06
N GLU A 23 8.72 -21.21 -11.97
CA GLU A 23 8.85 -22.08 -10.79
C GLU A 23 10.32 -22.40 -10.40
N GLU A 24 11.25 -22.42 -11.35
CA GLU A 24 12.68 -22.70 -11.11
C GLU A 24 13.55 -21.44 -10.96
N LEU A 25 12.96 -20.25 -11.05
CA LEU A 25 13.67 -18.96 -11.01
C LEU A 25 13.71 -18.37 -9.58
N PRO A 26 14.66 -17.44 -9.30
CA PRO A 26 14.70 -16.72 -8.03
C PRO A 26 13.36 -16.07 -7.66
N ASP A 27 13.12 -15.87 -6.36
CA ASP A 27 11.90 -15.25 -5.79
C ASP A 27 11.45 -13.98 -6.53
N THR A 28 12.38 -13.14 -7.01
CA THR A 28 12.06 -11.92 -7.77
C THR A 28 11.35 -12.19 -9.11
N PHE A 29 11.59 -13.33 -9.74
CA PHE A 29 10.88 -13.74 -10.95
C PHE A 29 9.49 -14.29 -10.65
N GLN A 30 9.29 -14.92 -9.49
CA GLN A 30 7.96 -15.33 -9.04
C GLN A 30 7.08 -14.09 -8.80
N LYS A 31 7.64 -13.06 -8.15
CA LYS A 31 6.99 -11.76 -7.98
C LYS A 31 6.61 -11.09 -9.30
N LEU A 32 7.49 -11.17 -10.31
CA LEU A 32 7.19 -10.70 -11.66
C LEU A 32 6.01 -11.47 -12.27
N ALA A 33 5.98 -12.79 -12.13
CA ALA A 33 4.90 -13.63 -12.66
C ALA A 33 3.56 -13.34 -11.96
N GLU A 34 3.57 -13.16 -10.64
CA GLU A 34 2.40 -12.75 -9.84
C GLU A 34 1.83 -11.44 -10.36
N LEU A 35 2.67 -10.40 -10.48
CA LEU A 35 2.26 -9.08 -10.96
C LEU A 35 1.65 -9.12 -12.37
N LEU A 36 2.28 -9.86 -13.29
CA LEU A 36 1.78 -10.03 -14.65
C LEU A 36 0.47 -10.83 -14.70
N GLY A 37 0.30 -11.82 -13.81
CA GLY A 37 -0.93 -12.59 -13.68
C GLY A 37 -2.11 -11.81 -13.11
N GLU A 38 -1.82 -10.69 -12.43
CA GLU A 38 -2.80 -9.71 -11.93
C GLU A 38 -3.07 -8.58 -12.94
N ASP A 39 -2.60 -8.71 -14.19
CA ASP A 39 -2.71 -7.69 -15.23
C ASP A 39 -2.07 -6.35 -14.83
N GLN A 40 -1.05 -6.38 -13.96
CA GLN A 40 -0.32 -5.19 -13.52
C GLN A 40 1.03 -5.07 -14.23
N PHE A 41 1.26 -3.95 -14.91
CA PHE A 41 2.54 -3.65 -15.54
C PHE A 41 2.78 -2.14 -15.65
N GLU A 42 3.22 -1.52 -14.56
CA GLU A 42 3.46 -0.08 -14.48
C GLU A 42 4.96 0.25 -14.39
N LEU A 43 5.55 0.67 -15.51
CA LEU A 43 6.94 1.12 -15.57
C LEU A 43 7.08 2.54 -15.02
N VAL A 44 8.14 2.75 -14.23
CA VAL A 44 8.48 4.07 -13.69
C VAL A 44 9.24 4.88 -14.73
N ALA A 45 8.65 6.00 -15.16
CA ALA A 45 9.33 6.92 -16.06
C ALA A 45 10.52 7.61 -15.36
N VAL A 46 11.61 7.77 -16.09
CA VAL A 46 12.73 8.65 -15.76
C VAL A 46 12.22 10.09 -15.91
N ASN A 47 11.60 10.61 -14.85
CA ASN A 47 11.39 12.04 -14.75
C ASN A 47 12.78 12.69 -14.66
N ASP A 48 13.04 13.75 -15.42
CA ASP A 48 14.25 14.61 -15.34
C ASP A 48 14.36 15.37 -13.98
N GLU A 49 13.78 14.83 -12.91
CA GLU A 49 13.86 15.37 -11.57
C GLU A 49 15.01 14.72 -10.80
N LYS A 50 15.95 15.57 -10.43
CA LYS A 50 17.17 15.26 -9.69
C LYS A 50 16.87 14.39 -8.47
N ASP A 51 17.56 13.27 -8.41
CA ASP A 51 17.67 12.40 -7.25
C ASP A 51 17.93 13.23 -5.97
N PRO A 52 17.16 13.06 -4.88
CA PRO A 52 17.42 13.75 -3.62
C PRO A 52 18.81 13.46 -3.04
N GLN A 53 19.42 12.32 -3.40
CA GLN A 53 20.75 11.91 -2.95
C GLN A 53 21.91 12.60 -3.69
N ASP A 54 21.68 13.21 -4.85
CA ASP A 54 22.74 13.82 -5.68
C ASP A 54 22.94 15.33 -5.43
N GLN A 55 22.25 15.92 -4.44
CA GLN A 55 22.32 17.36 -4.17
C GLN A 55 23.59 17.84 -3.44
N LYS A 56 24.67 17.04 -3.43
CA LYS A 56 25.94 17.44 -2.83
C LYS A 56 26.95 18.05 -3.82
N ALA A 57 26.66 18.05 -5.12
CA ALA A 57 27.63 18.46 -6.13
C ALA A 57 27.02 19.18 -7.34
N ALA A 58 26.18 20.21 -7.13
CA ALA A 58 25.84 21.14 -8.22
C ALA A 58 25.28 22.46 -7.68
N SER A 59 26.08 23.18 -6.89
CA SER A 59 25.97 24.64 -6.84
C SER A 59 26.75 25.19 -8.04
N GLU A 60 26.12 26.10 -8.79
CA GLU A 60 26.63 26.81 -9.98
C GLU A 60 26.40 26.12 -11.33
N SER A 61 25.27 26.44 -11.99
CA SER A 61 25.30 27.18 -13.27
C SER A 61 23.91 27.28 -13.93
N ALA A 62 23.56 28.51 -14.29
CA ALA A 62 22.77 28.93 -15.46
C ALA A 62 21.26 28.64 -15.52
N PHE A 63 20.55 29.71 -15.16
CA PHE A 63 19.34 30.26 -15.79
C PHE A 63 19.32 30.12 -17.33
N SER A 64 18.19 29.66 -17.90
CA SER A 64 17.58 30.19 -19.14
C SER A 64 16.26 29.48 -19.48
N GLU A 65 15.22 30.29 -19.69
CA GLU A 65 13.85 29.96 -20.11
C GLU A 65 13.76 29.36 -21.53
N ALA A 66 12.74 28.53 -21.80
CA ALA A 66 11.56 28.88 -22.61
C ALA A 66 10.89 27.69 -23.34
N ILE A 67 9.57 27.79 -23.42
CA ILE A 67 8.53 26.86 -23.91
C ILE A 67 8.53 26.72 -25.46
N ALA A 68 8.33 25.49 -25.96
CA ALA A 68 7.66 25.09 -27.23
C ALA A 68 7.96 23.58 -27.44
N GLU A 69 7.08 22.65 -27.85
CA GLU A 69 5.78 22.61 -28.51
C GLU A 69 5.13 21.25 -28.13
N LYS A 70 3.82 21.23 -27.86
CA LYS A 70 3.04 19.98 -27.76
C LYS A 70 2.84 19.42 -29.17
N SER A 71 3.31 18.19 -29.41
CA SER A 71 2.95 17.37 -30.56
C SER A 71 2.14 16.17 -30.09
N ASP A 72 0.94 16.01 -30.62
CA ASP A 72 -0.04 14.93 -30.34
C ASP A 72 0.35 13.59 -30.97
N ASP A 73 1.61 13.17 -30.81
CA ASP A 73 2.07 11.79 -31.05
C ASP A 73 2.74 11.33 -29.76
N ASN A 74 1.93 10.83 -28.83
CA ASN A 74 2.39 10.37 -27.51
C ASN A 74 3.04 8.97 -27.63
N MET A 75 4.01 8.82 -28.53
CA MET A 75 4.90 7.68 -28.58
C MET A 75 5.98 7.92 -27.53
N TYR A 76 5.73 7.47 -26.30
CA TYR A 76 6.71 7.51 -25.22
C TYR A 76 7.99 6.81 -25.70
N ARG A 77 9.06 7.58 -25.88
CA ARG A 77 10.34 7.03 -26.30
C ARG A 77 10.85 6.08 -25.23
N VAL A 78 11.27 4.89 -25.67
CA VAL A 78 11.96 3.86 -24.89
C VAL A 78 12.95 4.45 -23.86
N ASP A 79 13.69 5.49 -24.22
CA ASP A 79 14.70 6.13 -23.37
C ASP A 79 14.12 6.76 -22.09
N SER A 80 12.83 7.10 -22.08
CA SER A 80 12.17 7.70 -20.92
C SER A 80 11.90 6.74 -19.76
N TYR A 81 12.22 5.46 -19.88
CA TYR A 81 12.05 4.46 -18.80
C TYR A 81 13.36 3.77 -18.39
N VAL A 82 14.47 4.11 -19.07
CA VAL A 82 15.78 3.50 -18.81
C VAL A 82 16.69 4.53 -18.13
N LYS A 83 16.99 4.34 -16.83
CA LYS A 83 17.94 5.17 -16.07
C LYS A 83 19.17 4.34 -15.74
N ASN A 84 20.35 4.75 -16.19
CA ASN A 84 21.62 4.05 -15.91
C ASN A 84 21.62 2.55 -16.27
N GLY A 85 20.89 2.16 -17.32
CA GLY A 85 20.74 0.76 -17.70
C GLY A 85 19.81 -0.04 -16.77
N GLU A 86 18.97 0.63 -15.99
CA GLU A 86 17.93 0.02 -15.17
C GLU A 86 16.54 0.45 -15.66
N ILE A 87 15.59 -0.49 -15.60
CA ILE A 87 14.17 -0.23 -15.75
C ILE A 87 13.49 -0.64 -14.44
N ARG A 88 12.61 0.20 -13.91
CA ARG A 88 11.84 -0.08 -12.69
C ARG A 88 10.39 -0.34 -13.04
N LEU A 89 9.84 -1.40 -12.46
CA LEU A 89 8.44 -1.79 -12.53
C LEU A 89 7.87 -1.74 -11.12
N VAL A 90 6.79 -1.00 -10.91
CA VAL A 90 6.09 -0.92 -9.62
C VAL A 90 5.63 -2.33 -9.24
N TYR A 91 5.95 -2.77 -8.02
CA TYR A 91 5.53 -4.07 -7.51
C TYR A 91 4.50 -3.94 -6.39
N LEU A 92 4.77 -3.12 -5.38
CA LEU A 92 3.81 -2.76 -4.34
C LEU A 92 4.05 -1.31 -3.93
N MET A 93 2.97 -0.54 -3.91
CA MET A 93 2.97 0.85 -3.49
C MET A 93 1.81 1.11 -2.54
N ASN A 94 2.12 1.32 -1.27
CA ASN A 94 1.18 1.75 -0.25
C ASN A 94 1.88 2.69 0.75
N ASP A 95 1.19 3.13 1.79
CA ASP A 95 1.76 4.10 2.75
C ASP A 95 2.86 3.51 3.67
N ALA A 96 3.05 2.19 3.68
CA ALA A 96 4.09 1.51 4.46
C ALA A 96 5.30 1.11 3.61
N VAL A 97 5.12 0.92 2.30
CA VAL A 97 6.18 0.45 1.39
C VAL A 97 6.01 0.99 -0.02
N GLU A 98 7.12 1.40 -0.62
CA GLU A 98 7.28 1.50 -2.07
C GLU A 98 8.30 0.45 -2.51
N SER A 99 7.97 -0.35 -3.51
CA SER A 99 8.85 -1.40 -4.01
C SER A 99 8.78 -1.57 -5.51
N PHE A 100 9.93 -1.92 -6.07
CA PHE A 100 10.14 -2.01 -7.51
C PHE A 100 10.87 -3.29 -7.86
N LEU A 101 10.40 -3.96 -8.90
CA LEU A 101 11.19 -4.92 -9.64
C LEU A 101 12.14 -4.14 -10.56
N VAL A 102 13.45 -4.27 -10.30
CA VAL A 102 14.50 -3.57 -11.02
C VAL A 102 15.16 -4.52 -12.00
N PHE A 103 14.95 -4.24 -13.29
CA PHE A 103 15.61 -4.92 -14.39
C PHE A 103 16.98 -4.27 -14.62
N GLY A 104 18.06 -5.01 -14.38
CA GLY A 104 19.44 -4.53 -14.52
C GLY A 104 20.07 -4.88 -15.87
N ASN A 105 20.96 -4.00 -16.35
CA ASN A 105 21.50 -4.02 -17.72
C ASN A 105 20.38 -4.12 -18.76
N ALA A 106 19.32 -3.36 -18.52
CA ALA A 106 18.08 -3.45 -19.26
C ALA A 106 18.00 -2.47 -20.42
N ARG A 107 17.31 -2.89 -21.48
CA ARG A 107 16.83 -2.03 -22.56
C ARG A 107 15.40 -2.45 -22.92
N MET A 108 14.69 -1.52 -23.54
CA MET A 108 13.31 -1.73 -23.97
C MET A 108 13.18 -1.49 -25.47
N THR A 109 12.21 -2.11 -26.12
CA THR A 109 11.81 -1.81 -27.51
C THR A 109 10.29 -1.97 -27.65
N GLY A 110 9.71 -1.46 -28.73
CA GLY A 110 8.27 -1.50 -28.96
C GLY A 110 7.55 -0.28 -28.40
N VAL A 111 6.24 -0.42 -28.14
CA VAL A 111 5.38 0.67 -27.67
C VAL A 111 4.75 0.26 -26.33
N TYR A 112 5.10 0.99 -25.29
CA TYR A 112 4.49 0.87 -23.96
C TYR A 112 3.36 1.87 -23.80
N LYS A 113 2.22 1.41 -23.28
CA LYS A 113 1.06 2.22 -22.94
C LYS A 113 0.99 2.34 -21.41
N PRO A 114 1.37 3.49 -20.82
CA PRO A 114 1.38 3.64 -19.36
C PRO A 114 -0.01 3.57 -18.73
N ASP A 115 -1.03 4.12 -19.40
CA ASP A 115 -2.41 4.18 -18.89
C ASP A 115 -3.27 3.00 -19.40
N TYR A 116 -2.65 1.86 -19.69
CA TYR A 116 -3.38 0.70 -20.22
C TYR A 116 -4.14 -0.04 -19.10
N GLU A 117 -5.46 0.00 -19.17
CA GLU A 117 -6.36 -0.75 -18.28
C GLU A 117 -6.97 -1.92 -19.09
N GLY A 118 -6.36 -3.10 -19.00
CA GLY A 118 -6.82 -4.28 -19.73
C GLY A 118 -5.99 -5.53 -19.44
N GLU A 119 -6.39 -6.66 -20.04
CA GLU A 119 -5.68 -7.94 -19.90
C GLU A 119 -4.27 -7.85 -20.47
N ILE A 120 -3.30 -8.33 -19.69
CA ILE A 120 -1.89 -8.38 -20.08
C ILE A 120 -1.52 -9.81 -20.43
N LEU A 121 -0.89 -9.98 -21.59
CA LEU A 121 -0.25 -11.26 -21.95
C LEU A 121 1.26 -11.07 -21.95
N ALA A 122 1.97 -11.94 -21.25
CA ALA A 122 3.41 -11.84 -21.14
C ALA A 122 4.12 -13.18 -21.35
N ASP A 123 5.26 -13.14 -22.03
CA ASP A 123 6.16 -14.29 -22.23
C ASP A 123 7.56 -13.93 -21.76
N LEU A 124 8.18 -14.84 -21.00
CA LEU A 124 9.56 -14.71 -20.54
C LEU A 124 10.39 -15.84 -21.12
N SER A 125 11.43 -15.46 -21.86
CA SER A 125 12.42 -16.39 -22.39
C SER A 125 13.83 -15.96 -22.01
N ARG A 126 14.81 -16.85 -22.17
CA ARG A 126 16.22 -16.59 -21.88
C ARG A 126 17.09 -16.98 -23.06
N GLN A 127 17.95 -16.07 -23.49
CA GLN A 127 18.94 -16.29 -24.54
C GLN A 127 20.34 -15.99 -24.00
N GLY A 128 21.09 -17.04 -23.70
CA GLY A 128 22.41 -16.92 -23.06
C GLY A 128 22.30 -16.28 -21.66
N ARG A 129 22.86 -15.08 -21.51
CA ARG A 129 22.84 -14.32 -20.24
C ARG A 129 21.66 -13.37 -20.11
N GLU A 130 20.94 -13.14 -21.19
CA GLU A 130 19.86 -12.16 -21.27
C GLU A 130 18.50 -12.84 -21.16
N TYR A 131 17.62 -12.23 -20.37
CA TYR A 131 16.20 -12.51 -20.30
C TYR A 131 15.47 -11.56 -21.25
N ILE A 132 14.40 -12.07 -21.86
CA ILE A 132 13.55 -11.36 -22.81
C ILE A 132 12.12 -11.49 -22.31
N LEU A 133 11.56 -10.39 -21.81
CA LEU A 133 10.16 -10.28 -21.40
C LEU A 133 9.39 -9.54 -22.48
N VAL A 134 8.45 -10.23 -23.13
CA VAL A 134 7.53 -9.65 -24.10
C VAL A 134 6.20 -9.43 -23.39
N VAL A 135 5.65 -8.22 -23.43
CA VAL A 135 4.38 -7.84 -22.79
C VAL A 135 3.45 -7.24 -23.84
N HIS A 136 2.24 -7.78 -23.93
CA HIS A 136 1.18 -7.33 -24.81
C HIS A 136 0.17 -6.48 -24.03
N GLN A 137 -0.13 -5.30 -24.57
CA GLN A 137 -1.14 -4.35 -24.09
C GLN A 137 -2.13 -4.07 -25.22
N ASP A 138 -3.07 -5.02 -25.41
CA ASP A 138 -3.97 -5.13 -26.57
C ASP A 138 -3.19 -5.26 -27.91
N ASP A 139 -3.28 -4.27 -28.79
CA ASP A 139 -2.58 -4.23 -30.08
C ASP A 139 -1.12 -3.75 -29.97
N SER A 140 -0.68 -3.37 -28.77
CA SER A 140 0.67 -2.88 -28.50
C SER A 140 1.55 -3.96 -27.88
N VAL A 141 2.83 -3.94 -28.23
CA VAL A 141 3.83 -4.84 -27.66
C VAL A 141 5.03 -4.03 -27.19
N VAL A 142 5.43 -4.28 -25.95
CA VAL A 142 6.69 -3.83 -25.39
C VAL A 142 7.56 -5.04 -25.08
N THR A 143 8.85 -4.94 -25.36
CA THR A 143 9.82 -6.00 -25.06
C THR A 143 10.95 -5.44 -24.22
N LEU A 144 11.14 -6.01 -23.04
CA LEU A 144 12.27 -5.74 -22.16
C LEU A 144 13.33 -6.82 -22.33
N PHE A 145 14.57 -6.39 -22.45
CA PHE A 145 15.74 -7.27 -22.43
C PHE A 145 16.59 -6.89 -21.23
N PHE A 146 17.00 -7.85 -20.41
CA PHE A 146 17.72 -7.57 -19.15
C PHE A 146 18.58 -8.76 -18.71
N GLU A 147 19.58 -8.53 -17.86
CA GLU A 147 20.45 -9.61 -17.37
C GLU A 147 20.11 -10.04 -15.94
N THR A 148 19.62 -9.11 -15.12
CA THR A 148 19.32 -9.34 -13.70
C THR A 148 17.97 -8.78 -13.30
N LEU A 149 17.33 -9.39 -12.31
CA LEU A 149 16.10 -8.92 -11.71
C LEU A 149 16.24 -8.90 -10.19
N SER A 150 16.12 -7.72 -9.58
CA SER A 150 16.21 -7.52 -8.13
C SER A 150 14.97 -6.80 -7.59
N LEU A 151 14.69 -7.00 -6.30
CA LEU A 151 13.64 -6.26 -5.59
C LEU A 151 14.28 -5.07 -4.86
N GLU A 152 13.91 -3.85 -5.25
CA GLU A 152 14.20 -2.62 -4.52
C GLU A 152 13.00 -2.31 -3.62
N LYS A 153 13.25 -1.89 -2.37
CA LYS A 153 12.18 -1.55 -1.42
C LYS A 153 12.57 -0.39 -0.52
N HIS A 154 11.60 0.46 -0.25
CA HIS A 154 11.66 1.60 0.66
C HIS A 154 10.54 1.46 1.68
N LEU A 155 10.88 1.53 2.97
CA LEU A 155 9.95 1.31 4.07
C LEU A 155 9.73 2.61 4.84
N TYR A 156 8.48 2.92 5.11
CA TYR A 156 8.08 4.23 5.66
C TYR A 156 7.32 4.13 6.98
N ASP A 157 7.39 5.20 7.78
CA ASP A 157 6.59 5.32 8.99
C ASP A 157 5.11 5.56 8.65
N TYR A 158 4.33 4.49 8.72
CA TYR A 158 2.89 4.53 8.49
C TYR A 158 2.05 4.82 9.76
N SER A 159 2.67 5.03 10.93
CA SER A 159 1.93 5.16 12.20
C SER A 159 1.04 6.39 12.27
N ARG A 160 1.36 7.43 11.49
CA ARG A 160 0.61 8.69 11.45
C ARG A 160 -0.20 8.86 10.17
N ILE A 161 -0.27 7.84 9.33
CA ILE A 161 -1.07 7.89 8.11
C ILE A 161 -2.55 7.89 8.47
N GLY A 162 -3.32 8.79 7.87
CA GLY A 162 -4.74 8.97 8.14
C GLY A 162 -5.55 9.22 6.87
N HIS A 163 -6.45 8.30 6.53
CA HIS A 163 -7.39 8.43 5.41
C HIS A 163 -8.83 8.44 5.89
N PHE A 164 -9.62 9.43 5.49
CA PHE A 164 -10.99 9.65 6.00
C PHE A 164 -12.07 9.39 4.94
N TRP A 165 -11.96 8.28 4.20
CA TRP A 165 -12.87 7.96 3.10
C TRP A 165 -14.27 7.50 3.54
N VAL A 166 -14.40 6.99 4.77
CA VAL A 166 -15.66 6.51 5.33
C VAL A 166 -15.93 7.15 6.69
N GLU A 167 -17.10 7.77 6.83
CA GLU A 167 -17.50 8.48 8.04
C GLU A 167 -17.75 7.54 9.24
N GLY A 168 -17.47 8.07 10.44
CA GLY A 168 -17.74 7.45 11.73
C GLY A 168 -16.71 6.39 12.14
N TYR A 169 -16.35 6.38 13.43
CA TYR A 169 -15.34 5.47 14.00
C TYR A 169 -13.96 5.61 13.32
N GLU A 170 -13.60 6.83 12.97
CA GLU A 170 -12.44 7.20 12.16
C GLU A 170 -11.16 6.57 12.73
N TYR A 171 -10.97 6.61 14.05
CA TYR A 171 -9.82 6.00 14.72
C TYR A 171 -9.75 4.47 14.60
N LEU A 172 -10.89 3.75 14.53
CA LEU A 172 -10.90 2.30 14.32
C LEU A 172 -10.66 1.97 12.84
N ARG A 173 -11.17 2.79 11.93
CA ARG A 173 -10.88 2.66 10.50
C ARG A 173 -9.42 2.96 10.19
N GLN A 174 -8.79 3.92 10.87
CA GLN A 174 -7.35 4.14 10.72
C GLN A 174 -6.53 2.91 11.16
N LEU A 175 -6.93 2.26 12.25
CA LEU A 175 -6.28 1.01 12.67
C LEU A 175 -6.50 -0.10 11.64
N GLU A 176 -7.71 -0.24 11.11
CA GLU A 176 -8.03 -1.21 10.07
C GLU A 176 -7.19 -1.00 8.81
N TYR A 177 -7.14 0.24 8.32
CA TYR A 177 -6.33 0.62 7.16
C TYR A 177 -4.85 0.32 7.37
N ARG A 178 -4.27 0.77 8.49
CA ARG A 178 -2.85 0.55 8.81
C ARG A 178 -2.51 -0.93 8.93
N LEU A 179 -3.43 -1.75 9.46
CA LEU A 179 -3.28 -3.19 9.52
C LEU A 179 -3.38 -3.84 8.12
N ALA A 180 -4.24 -3.32 7.24
CA ALA A 180 -4.35 -3.79 5.86
C ALA A 180 -3.06 -3.53 5.06
N ILE A 181 -2.56 -2.28 5.03
CA ILE A 181 -1.30 -1.97 4.31
C ILE A 181 -0.09 -2.70 4.90
N LEU A 182 -0.09 -2.93 6.21
CA LEU A 182 0.93 -3.74 6.88
C LEU A 182 0.84 -5.21 6.45
N ARG A 183 -0.38 -5.72 6.29
CA ARG A 183 -0.57 -7.09 5.77
C ARG A 183 -0.06 -7.20 4.36
N ASP A 184 -0.35 -6.25 3.48
CA ASP A 184 0.16 -6.27 2.10
C ASP A 184 1.70 -6.25 2.09
N LYS A 185 2.31 -5.39 2.91
CA LYS A 185 3.77 -5.38 3.11
C LYS A 185 4.30 -6.76 3.53
N TYR A 186 3.62 -7.45 4.45
CA TYR A 186 4.02 -8.77 4.92
C TYR A 186 3.85 -9.85 3.83
N ASP A 187 2.69 -9.92 3.19
CA ASP A 187 2.33 -10.96 2.22
C ASP A 187 3.14 -10.83 0.92
N TYR A 188 3.27 -9.62 0.35
CA TYR A 188 3.88 -9.42 -0.96
C TYR A 188 5.39 -9.21 -0.92
N ILE A 189 5.93 -8.54 0.11
CA ILE A 189 7.37 -8.26 0.21
C ILE A 189 8.11 -9.35 0.97
N GLY A 190 7.58 -9.75 2.14
CA GLY A 190 8.18 -10.77 2.99
C GLY A 190 9.65 -10.53 3.41
N GLY A 191 10.30 -11.59 3.90
CA GLY A 191 11.71 -11.58 4.28
C GLY A 191 12.00 -10.63 5.45
N ASP A 192 12.99 -9.75 5.27
CA ASP A 192 13.41 -8.72 6.24
C ASP A 192 12.66 -7.39 6.10
N SER A 193 11.54 -7.36 5.36
CA SER A 193 10.71 -6.13 5.26
C SER A 193 9.94 -5.83 6.55
N CYS A 194 9.57 -6.87 7.31
CA CYS A 194 8.83 -6.75 8.56
C CYS A 194 9.72 -7.05 9.76
N ASN A 195 9.53 -6.29 10.84
CA ASN A 195 10.06 -6.70 12.14
C ASN A 195 9.10 -7.65 12.88
N ALA A 196 9.59 -8.29 13.96
CA ALA A 196 8.80 -9.28 14.70
C ALA A 196 7.48 -8.74 15.29
N LEU A 197 7.37 -7.44 15.54
CA LEU A 197 6.12 -6.83 16.00
C LEU A 197 5.16 -6.63 14.83
N GLU A 198 5.64 -6.16 13.68
CA GLU A 198 4.89 -6.07 12.43
C GLU A 198 4.31 -7.41 11.99
N GLU A 199 5.11 -8.47 12.00
CA GLU A 199 4.63 -9.82 11.67
C GLU A 199 3.47 -10.24 12.57
N LYS A 200 3.57 -9.98 13.88
CA LYS A 200 2.47 -10.26 14.83
C LYS A 200 1.24 -9.42 14.52
N LEU A 201 1.40 -8.11 14.32
CA LEU A 201 0.29 -7.20 14.09
C LEU A 201 -0.42 -7.48 12.77
N SER A 202 0.29 -7.91 11.72
CA SER A 202 -0.28 -8.25 10.41
C SER A 202 -1.39 -9.31 10.50
N ALA A 203 -1.35 -10.20 11.49
CA ALA A 203 -2.39 -11.21 11.71
C ALA A 203 -3.75 -10.61 12.13
N LEU A 204 -3.79 -9.36 12.61
CA LEU A 204 -5.03 -8.73 13.07
C LEU A 204 -5.98 -8.34 11.94
N VAL A 205 -5.53 -8.32 10.68
CA VAL A 205 -6.45 -8.20 9.52
C VAL A 205 -7.45 -9.37 9.48
N GLU A 206 -7.10 -10.51 10.10
CA GLU A 206 -7.95 -11.68 10.21
C GLU A 206 -8.86 -11.60 11.44
N PHE A 207 -8.83 -10.52 12.22
CA PHE A 207 -9.69 -10.31 13.38
C PHE A 207 -10.93 -9.48 12.97
N PRO A 208 -12.10 -10.12 12.75
CA PRO A 208 -13.29 -9.46 12.19
C PRO A 208 -13.84 -8.28 12.99
N PRO A 209 -13.70 -8.24 14.33
CA PRO A 209 -14.06 -7.05 15.10
C PRO A 209 -13.21 -5.81 14.80
N LEU A 210 -12.08 -5.93 14.09
CA LEU A 210 -11.18 -4.84 13.74
C LEU A 210 -10.66 -4.97 12.28
N ASN A 211 -11.50 -5.48 11.39
CA ASN A 211 -11.23 -5.46 9.95
C ASN A 211 -12.45 -4.92 9.18
N TYR A 212 -12.39 -4.95 7.84
CA TYR A 212 -13.45 -4.48 6.96
C TYR A 212 -14.86 -5.04 7.24
N CYS A 213 -15.00 -6.16 7.96
CA CYS A 213 -16.30 -6.70 8.35
C CYS A 213 -17.08 -5.79 9.31
N CYS A 214 -16.37 -5.04 10.15
CA CYS A 214 -16.97 -4.16 11.15
C CYS A 214 -16.56 -2.70 10.96
N TYR A 215 -15.36 -2.45 10.42
CA TYR A 215 -14.77 -1.12 10.27
C TYR A 215 -14.07 -0.96 8.91
N PRO A 216 -14.77 -1.06 7.77
CA PRO A 216 -14.14 -0.87 6.46
C PRO A 216 -13.56 0.54 6.33
N ALA A 217 -12.25 0.68 6.17
CA ALA A 217 -11.64 2.00 5.97
C ALA A 217 -11.86 2.54 4.56
N VAL A 218 -12.11 1.67 3.59
CA VAL A 218 -12.35 2.00 2.19
C VAL A 218 -13.81 1.79 1.78
N PRO A 219 -14.30 2.49 0.75
CA PRO A 219 -15.56 2.18 0.09
C PRO A 219 -15.65 0.71 -0.38
N GLU A 220 -16.86 0.15 -0.42
CA GLU A 220 -17.11 -1.27 -0.72
C GLU A 220 -16.46 -1.76 -2.02
N LYS A 221 -16.41 -0.90 -3.05
CA LYS A 221 -15.80 -1.23 -4.36
C LYS A 221 -14.29 -1.50 -4.30
N TYR A 222 -13.61 -1.09 -3.23
CA TYR A 222 -12.17 -1.31 -3.03
C TYR A 222 -11.87 -2.40 -1.99
N ILE A 223 -12.89 -3.04 -1.41
CA ILE A 223 -12.69 -4.12 -0.45
C ILE A 223 -12.34 -5.40 -1.20
N VAL A 224 -11.19 -6.00 -0.88
CA VAL A 224 -10.82 -7.34 -1.35
C VAL A 224 -11.49 -8.39 -0.45
N PRO A 225 -12.46 -9.19 -0.95
CA PRO A 225 -13.16 -10.16 -0.13
C PRO A 225 -12.25 -11.30 0.33
N ARG A 226 -12.51 -11.81 1.54
CA ARG A 226 -11.85 -13.01 2.08
C ARG A 226 -12.85 -14.17 2.09
N GLU A 227 -12.37 -15.39 1.94
CA GLU A 227 -13.23 -16.59 1.92
C GLU A 227 -14.02 -16.78 3.22
N ASN A 228 -13.35 -16.62 4.38
CA ASN A 228 -13.94 -16.83 5.70
C ASN A 228 -13.78 -15.60 6.61
N PRO A 229 -14.43 -14.47 6.27
CA PRO A 229 -14.09 -13.17 6.84
C PRO A 229 -14.58 -13.00 8.29
N TRP A 230 -15.38 -13.94 8.81
CA TRP A 230 -15.89 -13.95 10.19
C TRP A 230 -15.20 -14.97 11.10
N ILE A 231 -14.19 -15.71 10.61
CA ILE A 231 -13.47 -16.70 11.40
C ILE A 231 -12.03 -16.20 11.56
N PRO A 232 -11.62 -15.79 12.78
CA PRO A 232 -10.23 -15.38 13.00
C PRO A 232 -9.29 -16.56 13.01
N SER A 233 -8.05 -16.34 12.58
CA SER A 233 -6.98 -17.29 12.85
C SER A 233 -6.62 -17.32 14.33
N GLU A 234 -5.96 -18.43 14.71
CA GLU A 234 -5.42 -18.58 16.04
C GLU A 234 -4.43 -17.46 16.38
N LYS A 235 -3.60 -17.05 15.41
CA LYS A 235 -2.65 -15.96 15.61
C LYS A 235 -3.33 -14.63 15.91
N ALA A 236 -4.41 -14.32 15.20
CA ALA A 236 -5.21 -13.11 15.45
C ALA A 236 -5.79 -13.10 16.87
N PHE A 237 -6.27 -14.25 17.36
CA PHE A 237 -6.75 -14.39 18.74
C PHE A 237 -5.64 -14.18 19.77
N GLU A 238 -4.45 -14.76 19.55
CA GLU A 238 -3.31 -14.59 20.45
C GLU A 238 -2.90 -13.13 20.56
N VAL A 239 -2.68 -12.46 19.43
CA VAL A 239 -2.21 -11.08 19.35
C VAL A 239 -3.23 -10.12 19.97
N MET A 240 -4.51 -10.26 19.60
CA MET A 240 -5.57 -9.43 20.19
C MET A 240 -5.73 -9.70 21.70
N GLY A 241 -5.54 -10.95 22.13
CA GLY A 241 -5.56 -11.32 23.54
C GLY A 241 -4.39 -10.73 24.33
N GLU A 242 -3.19 -10.70 23.76
CA GLU A 242 -2.03 -10.02 24.35
C GLU A 242 -2.30 -8.51 24.51
N ILE A 243 -2.78 -7.84 23.46
CA ILE A 243 -3.12 -6.41 23.49
C ILE A 243 -4.18 -6.12 24.55
N ALA A 244 -5.26 -6.90 24.58
CA ALA A 244 -6.34 -6.69 25.55
C ALA A 244 -5.88 -6.91 27.00
N ARG A 245 -4.96 -7.85 27.25
CA ARG A 245 -4.35 -8.06 28.58
C ARG A 245 -3.40 -6.92 28.96
N GLN A 246 -2.59 -6.43 28.02
CA GLN A 246 -1.72 -5.26 28.23
C GLN A 246 -2.53 -4.00 28.55
N ALA A 247 -3.67 -3.82 27.87
CA ALA A 247 -4.63 -2.76 28.16
C ALA A 247 -5.42 -2.96 29.48
N GLY A 248 -5.25 -4.10 30.16
CA GLY A 248 -5.94 -4.42 31.42
C GLY A 248 -7.43 -4.75 31.28
N ASP A 249 -7.95 -4.97 30.07
CA ASP A 249 -9.37 -5.15 29.83
C ASP A 249 -9.83 -6.61 29.97
N ARG A 250 -10.04 -7.02 31.23
CA ARG A 250 -10.51 -8.38 31.57
C ARG A 250 -11.85 -8.73 30.91
N THR A 251 -12.72 -7.74 30.69
CA THR A 251 -14.01 -7.98 30.05
C THR A 251 -13.88 -8.26 28.57
N PHE A 252 -13.01 -7.53 27.86
CA PHE A 252 -12.70 -7.78 26.46
C PHE A 252 -12.05 -9.17 26.29
N VAL A 253 -11.07 -9.51 27.13
CA VAL A 253 -10.43 -10.84 27.12
C VAL A 253 -11.45 -11.97 27.27
N ARG A 254 -12.41 -11.85 28.21
CA ARG A 254 -13.47 -12.85 28.38
C ARG A 254 -14.34 -13.01 27.14
N TRP A 255 -14.70 -11.90 26.48
CA TRP A 255 -15.48 -11.96 25.25
C TRP A 255 -14.68 -12.54 24.08
N LEU A 256 -13.37 -12.29 24.04
CA LEU A 256 -12.47 -12.87 23.05
C LEU A 256 -12.38 -14.40 23.20
N GLU A 257 -12.30 -14.92 24.43
CA GLU A 257 -12.34 -16.37 24.70
C GLU A 257 -13.67 -17.02 24.29
N ILE A 258 -14.80 -16.32 24.48
CA ILE A 258 -16.11 -16.76 23.99
C ILE A 258 -16.09 -16.82 22.47
N TYR A 259 -15.58 -15.79 21.80
CA TYR A 259 -15.51 -15.74 20.34
C TYR A 259 -14.63 -16.84 19.77
N ARG A 260 -13.52 -17.16 20.42
CA ARG A 260 -12.63 -18.27 20.04
C ARG A 260 -13.32 -19.64 20.09
N LYS A 261 -14.23 -19.86 21.04
CA LYS A 261 -15.02 -21.09 21.13
C LYS A 261 -16.23 -21.10 20.21
N LEU A 262 -16.80 -19.92 19.95
CA LEU A 262 -18.03 -19.71 19.21
C LEU A 262 -17.83 -18.55 18.22
N PRO A 263 -17.23 -18.79 17.03
CA PRO A 263 -16.89 -17.77 16.05
C PRO A 263 -18.14 -17.29 15.27
N PHE A 264 -19.18 -16.89 16.00
CA PHE A 264 -20.41 -16.38 15.41
C PHE A 264 -20.30 -14.89 15.13
N LYS A 265 -20.87 -14.49 13.99
CA LYS A 265 -20.96 -13.09 13.51
C LYS A 265 -21.44 -12.10 14.57
N TRP A 266 -22.40 -12.49 15.41
CA TRP A 266 -22.93 -11.59 16.45
C TRP A 266 -21.94 -11.37 17.62
N VAL A 267 -21.08 -12.34 17.92
CA VAL A 267 -20.02 -12.20 18.94
C VAL A 267 -18.93 -11.26 18.41
N ALA A 268 -18.57 -11.39 17.14
CA ALA A 268 -17.64 -10.49 16.47
C ALA A 268 -18.13 -9.03 16.54
N ARG A 269 -19.40 -8.80 16.16
CA ARG A 269 -20.04 -7.48 16.26
C ARG A 269 -20.13 -6.96 17.69
N LYS A 270 -20.27 -7.85 18.68
CA LYS A 270 -20.25 -7.46 20.09
C LYS A 270 -18.87 -6.94 20.50
N LEU A 271 -17.80 -7.62 20.10
CA LEU A 271 -16.41 -7.21 20.33
C LEU A 271 -16.08 -5.89 19.61
N ALA A 272 -16.52 -5.72 18.36
CA ALA A 272 -16.40 -4.44 17.65
C ALA A 272 -17.12 -3.34 18.43
N GLY A 273 -18.37 -3.62 18.81
CA GLY A 273 -19.18 -2.81 19.70
C GLY A 273 -18.57 -2.50 21.07
N MET A 274 -17.52 -3.22 21.49
CA MET A 274 -16.75 -2.92 22.69
C MET A 274 -15.64 -1.92 22.38
N LEU A 275 -14.90 -2.08 21.28
CA LEU A 275 -13.75 -1.24 20.91
C LEU A 275 -14.08 0.27 20.82
N HIS A 276 -15.34 0.63 20.53
CA HIS A 276 -15.76 2.03 20.48
C HIS A 276 -16.26 2.60 21.82
N ARG A 277 -16.40 1.78 22.86
CA ARG A 277 -16.92 2.24 24.16
C ARG A 277 -15.79 2.82 24.99
N THR A 278 -16.09 3.90 25.71
CA THR A 278 -15.13 4.57 26.61
C THR A 278 -14.51 3.61 27.63
N LYS A 279 -15.25 2.59 28.08
CA LYS A 279 -14.76 1.55 28.99
C LYS A 279 -13.60 0.71 28.41
N HIS A 280 -13.60 0.47 27.10
CA HIS A 280 -12.68 -0.46 26.43
C HIS A 280 -11.66 0.26 25.54
N ILE A 281 -11.68 1.59 25.48
CA ILE A 281 -10.85 2.39 24.56
C ILE A 281 -9.35 2.17 24.74
N GLN A 282 -8.92 1.72 25.93
CA GLN A 282 -7.50 1.41 26.19
C GLN A 282 -6.97 0.26 25.32
N VAL A 283 -7.84 -0.66 24.87
CA VAL A 283 -7.48 -1.72 23.92
C VAL A 283 -7.05 -1.10 22.59
N THR A 284 -7.87 -0.17 22.09
CA THR A 284 -7.62 0.58 20.85
C THR A 284 -6.36 1.45 20.94
N MET A 285 -6.19 2.15 22.07
CA MET A 285 -4.99 2.97 22.31
C MET A 285 -3.73 2.10 22.34
N CYS A 286 -3.75 0.99 23.07
CA CYS A 286 -2.62 0.06 23.15
C CYS A 286 -2.24 -0.48 21.75
N LEU A 287 -3.21 -0.81 20.91
CA LEU A 287 -2.94 -1.22 19.53
C LEU A 287 -2.32 -0.09 18.69
N SER A 288 -2.84 1.13 18.77
CA SER A 288 -2.26 2.29 18.08
C SER A 288 -0.79 2.51 18.50
N GLU A 289 -0.50 2.39 19.80
CA GLU A 289 0.88 2.46 20.31
C GLU A 289 1.76 1.34 19.79
N LYS A 290 1.23 0.12 19.65
CA LYS A 290 1.96 -1.02 19.08
C LYS A 290 2.29 -0.81 17.61
N LEU A 291 1.38 -0.27 16.81
CA LEU A 291 1.68 0.10 15.42
C LEU A 291 2.76 1.19 15.35
N ARG A 292 2.69 2.19 16.25
CA ARG A 292 3.73 3.23 16.35
C ARG A 292 5.09 2.68 16.77
N GLU A 293 5.12 1.74 17.72
CA GLU A 293 6.34 1.03 18.10
C GLU A 293 6.91 0.26 16.90
N ALA A 294 6.04 -0.44 16.17
CA ALA A 294 6.40 -1.27 15.02
C ALA A 294 6.99 -0.45 13.87
N SER A 295 6.51 0.76 13.62
CA SER A 295 6.99 1.61 12.52
C SER A 295 8.09 2.62 12.92
N SER A 296 8.41 2.73 14.21
CA SER A 296 9.30 3.80 14.73
C SER A 296 10.73 3.82 14.17
N GLY A 297 11.18 2.70 13.59
CA GLY A 297 12.49 2.61 12.94
C GLY A 297 12.53 3.12 11.50
N TYR A 298 11.37 3.42 10.90
CA TYR A 298 11.27 3.84 9.50
C TYR A 298 11.32 5.36 9.33
N GLY A 299 11.80 5.81 8.17
CA GLY A 299 11.84 7.22 7.80
C GLY A 299 10.49 7.70 7.26
N ASN A 300 10.35 9.02 7.11
CA ASN A 300 9.25 9.59 6.33
C ASN A 300 9.60 9.52 4.84
N ARG A 301 8.56 9.46 3.98
CA ARG A 301 8.72 9.65 2.54
C ARG A 301 9.16 11.09 2.26
N SER A 302 10.00 11.28 1.24
CA SER A 302 10.41 12.59 0.75
C SER A 302 9.77 12.82 -0.61
N PHE A 303 9.22 14.02 -0.80
CA PHE A 303 8.52 14.45 -2.00
C PHE A 303 9.22 15.64 -2.66
N GLY A 304 10.48 15.90 -2.27
CA GLY A 304 11.24 17.07 -2.66
C GLY A 304 11.18 18.18 -1.63
N LYS A 305 12.20 19.05 -1.66
CA LYS A 305 12.47 20.04 -0.60
C LYS A 305 11.30 20.96 -0.28
N GLU A 306 10.56 21.41 -1.29
CA GLU A 306 9.46 22.36 -1.10
C GLU A 306 8.24 21.69 -0.46
N ALA A 307 7.84 20.53 -0.98
CA ALA A 307 6.76 19.69 -0.45
C ALA A 307 7.05 19.21 0.98
N ASP A 308 8.27 18.75 1.24
CA ASP A 308 8.69 18.31 2.57
C ASP A 308 8.64 19.46 3.60
N GLU A 309 9.00 20.67 3.18
CA GLU A 309 8.92 21.86 4.04
C GLU A 309 7.47 22.29 4.30
N GLU A 310 6.60 22.24 3.30
CA GLU A 310 5.16 22.49 3.47
C GLU A 310 4.54 21.50 4.48
N LEU A 311 4.83 20.19 4.30
CA LEU A 311 4.36 19.15 5.22
C LEU A 311 4.89 19.38 6.64
N ARG A 312 6.16 19.79 6.79
CA ARG A 312 6.76 20.14 8.09
C ARG A 312 5.99 21.29 8.76
N VAL A 313 5.72 22.37 8.03
CA VAL A 313 4.99 23.55 8.54
C VAL A 313 3.57 23.18 8.97
N LEU A 314 2.82 22.42 8.15
CA LEU A 314 1.48 21.95 8.51
C LEU A 314 1.51 21.05 9.75
N THR A 315 2.49 20.15 9.83
CA THR A 315 2.67 19.27 10.99
C THR A 315 2.99 20.06 12.27
N GLU A 316 3.81 21.11 12.19
CA GLU A 316 4.13 21.97 13.33
C GLU A 316 2.91 22.77 13.82
N LYS A 317 2.08 23.29 12.90
CA LYS A 317 0.79 23.91 13.25
C LYS A 317 -0.13 22.92 13.97
N ALA A 318 -0.26 21.70 13.44
CA ALA A 318 -1.08 20.65 14.05
C ALA A 318 -0.59 20.27 15.46
N ARG A 319 0.73 20.14 15.64
CA ARG A 319 1.36 19.86 16.94
C ARG A 319 1.17 20.99 17.94
N THR A 320 1.20 22.24 17.49
CA THR A 320 0.94 23.41 18.34
C THR A 320 -0.50 23.37 18.88
N LYS A 321 -1.49 23.19 17.99
CA LYS A 321 -2.90 23.01 18.40
C LYS A 321 -3.09 21.78 19.30
N GLN A 322 -2.41 20.67 19.01
CA GLN A 322 -2.43 19.48 19.87
C GLN A 322 -1.92 19.78 21.28
N ALA A 323 -0.85 20.56 21.42
CA ALA A 323 -0.32 20.95 22.72
C ALA A 323 -1.33 21.80 23.52
N GLU A 324 -1.98 22.77 22.86
CA GLU A 324 -3.05 23.59 23.46
C GLU A 324 -4.24 22.75 23.93
N LEU A 325 -4.66 21.76 23.14
CA LEU A 325 -5.72 20.82 23.52
C LEU A 325 -5.32 19.96 24.72
N ASN A 326 -4.06 19.50 24.75
CA ASN A 326 -3.53 18.70 25.86
C ASN A 326 -3.50 19.51 27.17
N GLU A 327 -3.16 20.81 27.12
CA GLU A 327 -3.24 21.72 28.28
C GLU A 327 -4.68 21.88 28.79
N GLN A 328 -5.66 21.83 27.88
CA GLN A 328 -7.09 21.83 28.20
C GLN A 328 -7.61 20.45 28.67
N GLY A 329 -6.74 19.44 28.78
CA GLY A 329 -7.09 18.09 29.18
C GLY A 329 -7.80 17.27 28.09
N MET A 330 -7.81 17.75 26.84
CA MET A 330 -8.37 17.06 25.69
C MET A 330 -7.29 16.25 24.98
N GLY A 331 -7.54 14.95 24.78
CA GLY A 331 -6.64 14.12 23.98
C GLY A 331 -6.80 14.43 22.50
N SER A 332 -5.70 14.38 21.74
CA SER A 332 -5.74 14.46 20.28
C SER A 332 -4.62 13.66 19.63
N GLU A 333 -4.73 13.41 18.33
CA GLU A 333 -3.72 12.75 17.51
C GLU A 333 -3.50 13.52 16.20
N VAL A 334 -2.23 13.72 15.81
CA VAL A 334 -1.88 14.33 14.53
C VAL A 334 -1.68 13.22 13.50
N LEU A 335 -2.38 13.34 12.37
CA LEU A 335 -2.33 12.41 11.25
C LEU A 335 -1.99 13.14 9.96
N ARG A 336 -1.50 12.42 8.95
CA ARG A 336 -1.18 12.96 7.64
C ARG A 336 -1.68 12.03 6.53
N GLU A 337 -2.10 12.64 5.43
CA GLU A 337 -2.40 11.98 4.16
C GLU A 337 -1.32 12.41 3.18
N GLU A 338 -0.65 11.43 2.59
CA GLU A 338 0.44 11.60 1.64
C GLU A 338 -0.09 11.33 0.22
N PRO A 339 0.31 12.13 -0.80
CA PRO A 339 0.02 11.79 -2.18
C PRO A 339 0.82 10.54 -2.58
N PHE A 340 0.29 9.79 -3.55
CA PHE A 340 1.09 8.78 -4.23
C PHE A 340 1.99 9.48 -5.26
N THR A 341 3.27 9.11 -5.28
CA THR A 341 4.33 9.80 -6.04
C THR A 341 4.23 9.60 -7.55
N ILE A 342 3.62 8.49 -7.99
CA ILE A 342 3.57 8.09 -9.41
C ILE A 342 2.27 8.54 -10.08
N ALA A 343 1.14 8.49 -9.36
CA ALA A 343 -0.09 9.13 -9.78
C ALA A 343 0.05 10.64 -9.53
N ARG A 344 0.32 11.43 -10.57
CA ARG A 344 0.29 12.91 -10.54
C ARG A 344 -1.12 13.46 -10.29
N ASP A 345 -1.86 12.88 -9.36
CA ASP A 345 -3.10 13.45 -8.87
C ASP A 345 -2.75 14.68 -8.05
N SER A 346 -3.42 15.78 -8.38
CA SER A 346 -3.24 17.12 -7.83
C SER A 346 -3.63 17.27 -6.34
N LEU A 347 -3.55 16.18 -5.56
CA LEU A 347 -3.88 16.16 -4.15
C LEU A 347 -2.64 16.58 -3.35
N GLY A 348 -2.66 17.81 -2.84
CA GLY A 348 -1.66 18.27 -1.88
C GLY A 348 -1.70 17.46 -0.58
N PHE A 349 -0.60 17.49 0.17
CA PHE A 349 -0.53 16.92 1.51
C PHE A 349 -1.64 17.46 2.40
N LYS A 350 -2.22 16.58 3.22
CA LYS A 350 -3.16 17.01 4.24
C LYS A 350 -2.66 16.58 5.61
N VAL A 351 -2.75 17.50 6.56
CA VAL A 351 -2.46 17.22 7.97
C VAL A 351 -3.74 17.40 8.74
N TYR A 352 -4.05 16.41 9.57
CA TYR A 352 -5.26 16.33 10.34
C TYR A 352 -4.95 16.32 11.84
N LEU A 353 -5.83 16.95 12.60
CA LEU A 353 -5.88 16.85 14.05
C LEU A 353 -7.16 16.12 14.45
N MET A 354 -7.01 14.85 14.84
CA MET A 354 -8.09 14.01 15.35
C MET A 354 -8.25 14.24 16.85
N LYS A 355 -9.34 14.89 17.26
CA LYS A 355 -9.62 15.25 18.65
C LYS A 355 -10.50 14.19 19.31
N TRP A 356 -10.12 13.73 20.49
CA TRP A 356 -10.87 12.70 21.22
C TRP A 356 -12.00 13.30 22.05
N ASN A 357 -13.21 12.80 21.84
CA ASN A 357 -14.36 13.06 22.70
C ASN A 357 -14.76 11.79 23.46
N LYS A 358 -14.28 11.69 24.71
CA LYS A 358 -14.59 10.57 25.62
C LYS A 358 -15.95 10.78 26.26
N GLY A 359 -17.01 10.43 25.54
CA GLY A 359 -18.36 10.44 26.05
C GLY A 359 -18.56 9.45 27.21
N ARG A 360 -19.70 9.54 27.91
CA ARG A 360 -20.03 8.65 29.04
C ARG A 360 -20.17 7.18 28.65
N LYS A 361 -20.57 6.90 27.40
CA LYS A 361 -20.81 5.54 26.88
C LYS A 361 -19.82 5.20 25.76
N ASP A 362 -19.77 6.07 24.76
CA ASP A 362 -19.00 5.87 23.53
C ASP A 362 -17.90 6.91 23.42
N CYS A 363 -16.81 6.51 22.78
CA CYS A 363 -15.72 7.39 22.39
C CYS A 363 -15.91 7.77 20.92
N THR A 364 -16.01 9.06 20.66
CA THR A 364 -16.07 9.63 19.30
C THR A 364 -14.85 10.50 19.06
N VAL A 365 -14.62 10.88 17.81
CA VAL A 365 -13.58 11.82 17.44
C VAL A 365 -14.14 12.91 16.54
N GLU A 366 -13.45 14.05 16.52
CA GLU A 366 -13.68 15.14 15.57
C GLU A 366 -12.40 15.31 14.75
N ILE A 367 -12.53 15.46 13.43
CA ILE A 367 -11.40 15.64 12.52
C ILE A 367 -11.34 17.09 12.10
N GLU A 368 -10.19 17.72 12.33
CA GLU A 368 -9.88 19.06 11.83
C GLU A 368 -8.74 18.96 10.83
N GLU A 369 -8.93 19.45 9.60
CA GLU A 369 -7.86 19.67 8.62
C GLU A 369 -7.15 21.01 8.92
N ILE A 370 -5.82 21.04 8.79
CA ILE A 370 -4.96 22.12 9.31
C ILE A 370 -4.62 23.20 8.29
#